data_AF-A0A962K7Y1-F1
#
_entry.id   AF-A0A962K7Y1-F1
#
_cell.length_a   1.000
_cell.length_b   1.000
_cell.length_c   1.000
_cell.angle_alpha   90.00
_cell.angle_beta   90.00
_cell.angle_gamma   90.00
#
_symmetry.space_group_name_H-M   'P 1'
#
loop_
_entity.id
_entity.type
_entity.pdbx_description
1 polymer ?
#
loop_
_entity_poly.entity_id
_entity_poly.type
_entity_poly.pdbx_seq_one_letter_code
_entity_poly.pdbx_strand_id
1 'polypeptide(L)'
;MEPSPLPKEKFGSVIGIAPGNVPVYSCDYESADDSELPTRQAYRSYCDGIYMGHKWQCVEFARRWLYVNYGYVFDDIAMAHDIFRLKKVRHIRDNTLLPLRSFRNGSLRHPQPGCLLIYDEGGEFEMTGHVAVITEVGEHYVRIAEQNVGD
;
A
#
# COMPACT_ATOMS: atom_id res chain seq x y z
N MET A 1 9.91 25.98 -5.86
CA MET A 1 8.44 25.95 -5.95
C MET A 1 8.05 24.53 -5.65
N GLU A 2 7.51 24.29 -4.47
CA GLU A 2 6.79 23.04 -4.24
C GLU A 2 5.63 23.00 -5.25
N PRO A 3 5.39 21.87 -5.92
CA PRO A 3 4.20 21.75 -6.75
C PRO A 3 2.98 22.00 -5.85
N SER A 4 2.07 22.88 -6.32
CA SER A 4 0.75 23.02 -5.71
C SER A 4 0.15 21.63 -5.56
N PRO A 5 -0.39 21.23 -4.38
CA PRO A 5 -1.05 19.95 -4.26
C PRO A 5 -2.11 19.87 -5.35
N LEU A 6 -2.14 18.74 -6.05
CA LEU A 6 -3.21 18.45 -7.00
C LEU A 6 -4.55 18.60 -6.25
N PRO A 7 -5.62 19.08 -6.90
CA PRO A 7 -6.93 19.10 -6.28
C PRO A 7 -7.25 17.70 -5.74
N LYS A 8 -7.64 17.60 -4.47
CA LYS A 8 -8.02 16.32 -3.87
C LYS A 8 -9.23 15.78 -4.63
N GLU A 9 -9.07 14.58 -5.20
CA GLU A 9 -10.16 13.86 -5.86
C GLU A 9 -11.08 13.25 -4.80
N LYS A 10 -12.38 13.10 -5.13
CA LYS A 10 -13.36 12.49 -4.22
C LYS A 10 -12.87 11.13 -3.70
N PHE A 11 -13.16 10.81 -2.44
CA PHE A 11 -12.90 9.49 -1.87
C PHE A 11 -13.28 8.36 -2.84
N GLY A 12 -12.35 7.44 -3.09
CA GLY A 12 -12.58 6.29 -3.97
C GLY A 12 -12.53 6.57 -5.46
N SER A 13 -12.27 7.80 -5.90
CA SER A 13 -11.89 8.09 -7.29
C SER A 13 -10.57 7.40 -7.63
N VAL A 14 -10.47 6.84 -8.84
CA VAL A 14 -9.22 6.29 -9.36
C VAL A 14 -8.30 7.45 -9.76
N ILE A 15 -7.18 7.58 -9.06
CA ILE A 15 -6.18 8.65 -9.28
C ILE A 15 -4.94 8.15 -10.05
N GLY A 16 -4.86 6.85 -10.31
CA GLY A 16 -3.78 6.25 -11.09
C GLY A 16 -3.94 4.75 -11.26
N ILE A 17 -3.11 4.15 -12.11
CA ILE A 17 -3.03 2.70 -12.31
C ILE A 17 -1.56 2.28 -12.19
N ALA A 18 -1.27 1.43 -11.22
CA ALA A 18 0.04 0.83 -11.03
C ALA A 18 0.22 -0.41 -11.95
N PRO A 19 1.47 -0.87 -12.18
CA PRO A 19 1.73 -2.10 -12.94
C PRO A 19 0.92 -3.30 -12.43
N GLY A 20 0.51 -4.16 -13.35
CA GLY A 20 -0.46 -5.22 -13.07
C GLY A 20 -1.92 -4.76 -13.14
N ASN A 21 -2.18 -3.56 -13.67
CA ASN A 21 -3.51 -2.95 -13.76
C ASN A 21 -4.19 -2.78 -12.39
N VAL A 22 -3.40 -2.37 -11.39
CA VAL A 22 -3.86 -2.20 -10.01
C VAL A 22 -4.23 -0.73 -9.78
N PRO A 23 -5.51 -0.39 -9.58
CA PRO A 23 -5.93 1.00 -9.38
C PRO A 23 -5.42 1.59 -8.06
N VAL A 24 -5.07 2.86 -8.11
CA VAL A 24 -4.77 3.70 -6.95
C VAL A 24 -5.98 4.58 -6.71
N TYR A 25 -6.50 4.60 -5.49
CA TYR A 25 -7.69 5.36 -5.13
C TYR A 25 -7.36 6.56 -4.24
N SER A 26 -8.11 7.65 -4.41
CA SER A 26 -8.11 8.76 -3.46
C SER A 26 -8.59 8.31 -2.09
N CYS A 27 -7.88 8.73 -1.05
CA CYS A 27 -8.15 8.46 0.36
C CYS A 27 -8.71 9.68 1.11
N ASP A 28 -9.22 10.70 0.40
CA ASP A 28 -9.78 11.90 1.02
C ASP A 28 -11.06 11.57 1.80
N TYR A 29 -10.92 11.20 3.08
CA TYR A 29 -12.04 10.79 3.92
C TYR A 29 -13.05 11.91 4.19
N GLU A 30 -12.67 13.19 4.02
CA GLU A 30 -13.58 14.31 4.20
C GLU A 30 -14.65 14.37 3.09
N SER A 31 -14.36 13.82 1.90
CA SER A 31 -15.30 13.72 0.79
C SER A 31 -16.00 12.35 0.69
N ALA A 32 -15.83 11.48 1.69
CA ALA A 32 -16.54 10.21 1.77
C ALA A 32 -18.05 10.43 1.96
N ASP A 33 -18.85 9.66 1.23
CA ASP A 33 -20.31 9.74 1.29
C ASP A 33 -20.84 8.79 2.38
N ASP A 34 -21.34 9.35 3.48
CA ASP A 34 -21.90 8.57 4.60
C ASP A 34 -23.11 7.72 4.21
N SER A 35 -23.81 8.03 3.10
CA SER A 35 -24.89 7.18 2.60
C SER A 35 -24.36 5.91 1.92
N GLU A 36 -23.18 5.98 1.31
CA GLU A 36 -22.49 4.85 0.68
C GLU A 36 -21.61 4.07 1.67
N LEU A 37 -21.03 4.78 2.65
CA LEU A 37 -20.10 4.25 3.66
C LEU A 37 -20.62 4.46 5.10
N PRO A 38 -21.85 4.01 5.43
CA PRO A 38 -22.52 4.36 6.69
C PRO A 38 -21.90 3.71 7.94
N THR A 39 -20.97 2.76 7.75
CA THR A 39 -20.37 2.01 8.86
C THR A 39 -18.89 1.77 8.63
N ARG A 40 -18.15 1.55 9.71
CA ARG A 40 -16.74 1.12 9.65
C ARG A 40 -16.52 -0.17 8.82
N GLN A 41 -17.53 -1.02 8.69
CA GLN A 41 -17.44 -2.23 7.87
C GLN A 41 -17.49 -1.91 6.38
N ALA A 42 -18.17 -0.83 5.96
CA ALA A 42 -18.25 -0.39 4.57
C ALA A 42 -16.88 0.07 4.01
N TYR A 43 -16.00 0.52 4.91
CA TYR A 43 -14.61 0.87 4.61
C TYR A 43 -13.68 -0.34 4.44
N ARG A 44 -14.16 -1.57 4.58
CA ARG A 44 -13.32 -2.75 4.30
C ARG A 44 -13.23 -2.98 2.79
N SER A 45 -12.01 -3.04 2.28
CA SER A 45 -11.70 -3.42 0.90
C SER A 45 -11.56 -4.94 0.79
N TYR A 46 -12.14 -5.51 -0.25
CA TYR A 46 -12.07 -6.94 -0.56
C TYR A 46 -11.76 -7.15 -2.04
N CYS A 47 -10.94 -8.16 -2.34
CA CYS A 47 -10.68 -8.64 -3.70
C CYS A 47 -10.84 -10.16 -3.69
N ASP A 48 -11.72 -10.71 -4.54
CA ASP A 48 -12.08 -12.14 -4.57
C ASP A 48 -12.48 -12.72 -3.20
N GLY A 49 -13.17 -11.91 -2.38
CA GLY A 49 -13.57 -12.29 -1.02
C GLY A 49 -12.46 -12.22 0.04
N ILE A 50 -11.24 -11.82 -0.34
CA ILE A 50 -10.09 -11.70 0.56
C ILE A 50 -9.98 -10.26 1.02
N TYR A 51 -9.82 -10.06 2.32
CA TYR A 51 -9.69 -8.74 2.91
C TYR A 51 -8.36 -8.09 2.50
N MET A 52 -8.45 -6.92 1.88
CA MET A 52 -7.28 -6.16 1.41
C MET A 52 -6.85 -5.09 2.41
N GLY A 53 -7.75 -4.55 3.23
CA GLY A 53 -7.44 -3.48 4.19
C GLY A 53 -8.56 -2.46 4.30
N HIS A 54 -8.25 -1.33 4.93
CA HIS A 54 -9.16 -0.18 5.03
C HIS A 54 -9.06 0.66 3.76
N LYS A 55 -10.18 0.89 3.07
CA LYS A 55 -10.29 1.81 1.94
C LYS A 55 -9.92 3.23 2.39
N TRP A 56 -8.98 3.95 1.79
CA TRP A 56 -7.99 3.52 0.79
C TRP A 56 -6.58 3.79 1.31
N GLN A 57 -6.24 3.13 2.42
CA GLN A 57 -4.96 3.32 3.10
C GLN A 57 -3.79 2.69 2.35
N CYS A 58 -2.55 3.10 2.68
CA CYS A 58 -1.32 2.58 2.10
C CYS A 58 -1.17 1.05 2.24
N VAL A 59 -1.52 0.52 3.42
CA VAL A 59 -1.49 -0.94 3.69
C VAL A 59 -2.49 -1.70 2.81
N GLU A 60 -3.65 -1.11 2.55
CA GLU A 60 -4.65 -1.70 1.66
C GLU A 60 -4.11 -1.84 0.23
N PHE A 61 -3.48 -0.78 -0.28
CA PHE A 61 -2.89 -0.78 -1.60
C PHE A 61 -1.76 -1.82 -1.71
N ALA A 62 -0.83 -1.81 -0.75
CA ALA A 62 0.31 -2.72 -0.75
C ALA A 62 -0.13 -4.20 -0.74
N ARG A 63 -1.13 -4.54 0.09
CA ARG A 63 -1.69 -5.90 0.15
C ARG A 63 -2.40 -6.27 -1.15
N ARG A 64 -3.24 -5.38 -1.69
CA ARG A 64 -3.96 -5.61 -2.96
C ARG A 64 -3.01 -5.75 -4.14
N TRP A 65 -1.96 -4.94 -4.20
CA TRP A 65 -0.97 -5.01 -5.27
C TRP A 65 -0.22 -6.36 -5.26
N LEU A 66 0.22 -6.84 -4.09
CA LEU A 66 0.84 -8.16 -3.96
C LEU A 66 -0.12 -9.30 -4.31
N TYR A 67 -1.39 -9.17 -3.92
CA TYR A 67 -2.41 -10.16 -4.24
C TYR A 67 -2.66 -10.26 -5.75
N VAL A 68 -2.90 -9.13 -6.42
CA VAL A 68 -3.20 -9.11 -7.86
C VAL A 68 -2.02 -9.60 -8.69
N ASN A 69 -0.79 -9.20 -8.35
CA ASN A 69 0.38 -9.53 -9.16
C ASN A 69 0.99 -10.91 -8.85
N TYR A 70 0.88 -11.38 -7.61
CA TYR A 70 1.58 -12.60 -7.17
C TYR A 70 0.71 -13.60 -6.40
N GLY A 71 -0.54 -13.25 -6.07
CA GLY A 71 -1.40 -14.07 -5.20
C GLY A 71 -0.94 -14.11 -3.74
N TYR A 72 -0.14 -13.12 -3.32
CA TYR A 72 0.41 -13.06 -1.95
C TYR A 72 -0.34 -12.08 -1.08
N VAL A 73 -0.51 -12.44 0.19
CA VAL A 73 -0.95 -11.50 1.23
C VAL A 73 -0.01 -11.57 2.43
N PHE A 74 0.19 -10.44 3.10
CA PHE A 74 0.83 -10.39 4.41
C PHE A 74 -0.24 -10.25 5.51
N ASP A 75 0.12 -10.66 6.73
CA ASP A 75 -0.79 -10.68 7.89
C ASP A 75 -1.39 -9.29 8.20
N ASP A 76 -2.48 -9.25 8.96
CA ASP A 76 -3.04 -8.00 9.44
C ASP A 76 -2.08 -7.29 10.40
N ILE A 77 -1.91 -6.00 10.18
CA ILE A 77 -1.00 -5.12 10.92
C ILE A 77 -1.77 -3.87 11.34
N ALA A 78 -1.44 -3.34 12.52
CA ALA A 78 -2.03 -2.10 13.01
C ALA A 78 -1.41 -0.87 12.33
N MET A 79 -0.09 -0.91 12.11
CA MET A 79 0.70 0.21 11.64
C MET A 79 1.56 -0.20 10.45
N ALA A 80 1.75 0.66 9.45
CA ALA A 80 2.43 0.31 8.21
C ALA A 80 3.91 -0.08 8.43
N HIS A 81 4.61 0.57 9.36
CA HIS A 81 5.99 0.23 9.70
C HIS A 81 6.17 -1.19 10.28
N ASP A 82 5.13 -1.80 10.86
CA ASP A 82 5.18 -3.19 11.36
C ASP A 82 5.36 -4.22 10.23
N ILE A 83 5.03 -3.88 8.97
CA ILE A 83 5.30 -4.75 7.80
C ILE A 83 6.78 -5.15 7.77
N PHE A 84 7.68 -4.25 8.15
CA PHE A 84 9.12 -4.51 8.10
C PHE A 84 9.56 -5.66 9.04
N ARG A 85 8.74 -5.98 10.05
CA ARG A 85 9.00 -7.06 11.01
C ARG A 85 8.50 -8.42 10.53
N LEU A 86 7.61 -8.45 9.55
CA LEU A 86 7.06 -9.69 9.00
C LEU A 86 8.16 -10.54 8.37
N LYS A 87 8.00 -11.86 8.47
CA LYS A 87 8.96 -12.86 7.98
C LYS A 87 8.37 -13.80 6.95
N LYS A 88 7.09 -13.64 6.64
CA LYS A 88 6.34 -14.53 5.77
C LYS A 88 5.21 -13.79 5.08
N VAL A 89 4.88 -14.25 3.90
CA VAL A 89 3.63 -13.95 3.19
C VAL A 89 2.92 -15.26 2.89
N ARG A 90 1.60 -15.22 2.75
CA ARG A 90 0.78 -16.37 2.38
C ARG A 90 0.47 -16.32 0.89
N HIS A 91 0.77 -17.39 0.16
CA HIS A 91 0.26 -17.60 -1.18
C HIS A 91 -1.17 -18.16 -1.07
N ILE A 92 -2.15 -17.41 -1.58
CA ILE A 92 -3.57 -17.70 -1.33
C ILE A 92 -4.03 -19.01 -1.97
N ARG A 93 -3.52 -19.35 -3.15
CA ARG A 93 -3.99 -20.51 -3.93
C ARG A 93 -3.81 -21.84 -3.19
N ASP A 94 -2.69 -22.00 -2.50
CA ASP A 94 -2.29 -23.26 -1.84
C ASP A 94 -2.04 -23.10 -0.34
N ASN A 95 -2.27 -21.90 0.22
CA ASN A 95 -2.01 -21.55 1.61
C ASN A 95 -0.55 -21.68 2.07
N THR A 96 0.41 -21.78 1.16
CA THR A 96 1.83 -21.89 1.50
C THR A 96 2.35 -20.59 2.12
N LEU A 97 3.16 -20.72 3.17
CA LEU A 97 3.89 -19.60 3.75
C LEU A 97 5.25 -19.46 3.05
N LEU A 98 5.45 -18.35 2.35
CA LEU A 98 6.69 -18.02 1.66
C LEU A 98 7.53 -17.07 2.51
N PRO A 99 8.86 -17.20 2.53
CA PRO A 99 9.72 -16.34 3.32
C PRO A 99 9.70 -14.90 2.81
N LEU A 100 9.50 -13.94 3.72
CA LEU A 100 9.65 -12.50 3.47
C LEU A 100 10.93 -12.00 4.15
N ARG A 101 11.75 -11.27 3.41
CA ARG A 101 13.03 -10.73 3.92
C ARG A 101 13.01 -9.21 3.89
N SER A 102 13.43 -8.61 4.99
CA SER A 102 13.52 -7.16 5.16
C SER A 102 14.98 -6.71 5.06
N PHE A 103 15.23 -5.66 4.30
CA PHE A 103 16.55 -5.06 4.11
C PHE A 103 16.46 -3.60 4.48
N ARG A 104 17.31 -3.13 5.40
CA ARG A 104 17.34 -1.71 5.78
C ARG A 104 17.90 -0.88 4.64
N ASN A 105 17.46 0.37 4.51
CA ASN A 105 18.06 1.31 3.58
C ASN A 105 19.57 1.43 3.85
N GLY A 106 20.38 1.47 2.79
CA GLY A 106 21.84 1.33 2.86
C GLY A 106 22.37 -0.12 2.86
N SER A 107 21.50 -1.13 2.69
CA SER A 107 21.93 -2.51 2.49
C SER A 107 22.66 -2.72 1.16
N LEU A 108 23.57 -3.69 1.10
CA LEU A 108 24.21 -4.16 -0.14
C LEU A 108 23.22 -4.80 -1.12
N ARG A 109 22.05 -5.23 -0.65
CA ARG A 109 21.01 -5.75 -1.54
C ARG A 109 20.24 -4.57 -2.14
N HIS A 110 20.37 -4.39 -3.44
CA HIS A 110 19.58 -3.42 -4.19
C HIS A 110 18.07 -3.74 -4.13
N PRO A 111 17.20 -2.72 -4.11
CA PRO A 111 15.77 -2.92 -4.27
C PRO A 111 15.45 -3.52 -5.64
N GLN A 112 14.28 -4.13 -5.75
CA GLN A 112 13.78 -4.72 -6.99
C GLN A 112 12.32 -4.28 -7.21
N PRO A 113 11.84 -4.19 -8.46
CA PRO A 113 10.42 -4.02 -8.71
C PRO A 113 9.60 -5.09 -7.97
N GLY A 114 8.52 -4.66 -7.32
CA GLY A 114 7.67 -5.45 -6.44
C GLY A 114 8.11 -5.54 -4.98
N CYS A 115 9.26 -4.96 -4.61
CA CYS A 115 9.59 -4.77 -3.20
C CYS A 115 8.64 -3.78 -2.53
N LEU A 116 8.26 -4.05 -1.28
CA LEU A 116 7.61 -3.07 -0.42
C LEU A 116 8.66 -2.14 0.18
N LEU A 117 8.48 -0.83 0.00
CA LEU A 117 9.26 0.22 0.63
C LEU A 117 8.51 0.68 1.89
N ILE A 118 9.13 0.48 3.06
CA ILE A 118 8.53 0.79 4.36
C ILE A 118 9.21 2.00 4.96
N TYR A 119 8.41 3.01 5.32
CA TYR A 119 8.83 4.16 6.10
C TYR A 119 8.50 3.90 7.57
N ASP A 120 9.47 4.16 8.44
CA ASP A 120 9.27 4.14 9.89
C ASP A 120 8.48 5.36 10.35
N GLU A 121 8.16 5.43 11.64
CA GLU A 121 7.59 6.62 12.25
C GLU A 121 8.51 7.85 12.07
N GLY A 122 7.96 8.94 11.54
CA GLY A 122 8.65 10.24 11.46
C GLY A 122 8.11 11.16 10.36
N GLY A 123 8.26 12.47 10.56
CA GLY A 123 7.77 13.50 9.62
C GLY A 123 6.27 13.37 9.37
N GLU A 124 5.86 13.36 8.10
CA GLU A 124 4.46 13.20 7.67
C GLU A 124 3.83 11.86 8.10
N PHE A 125 4.63 10.89 8.57
CA PHE A 125 4.18 9.55 8.96
C PHE A 125 4.42 9.21 10.44
N GLU A 126 4.56 10.24 11.28
CA GLU A 126 4.92 10.14 12.71
C GLU A 126 4.18 9.06 13.50
N MET A 127 2.91 8.81 13.19
CA MET A 127 2.09 7.88 13.97
C MET A 127 1.84 6.53 13.33
N THR A 128 2.10 6.31 12.05
CA THR A 128 1.67 5.06 11.38
C THR A 128 2.75 4.44 10.51
N GLY A 129 3.83 5.17 10.23
CA GLY A 129 4.74 4.86 9.14
C GLY A 129 4.03 4.93 7.78
N HIS A 130 4.68 4.41 6.75
CA HIS A 130 4.09 4.33 5.41
C HIS A 130 4.56 3.09 4.66
N VAL A 131 3.78 2.66 3.68
CA VAL A 131 4.19 1.59 2.75
C VAL A 131 3.86 1.96 1.32
N ALA A 132 4.87 1.87 0.47
CA ALA A 132 4.76 1.99 -0.98
C ALA A 132 5.25 0.71 -1.67
N VAL A 133 4.85 0.52 -2.92
CA VAL A 133 5.38 -0.55 -3.78
C VAL A 133 6.40 0.05 -4.74
N ILE A 134 7.60 -0.51 -4.80
CA ILE A 134 8.59 -0.14 -5.83
C ILE A 134 8.14 -0.71 -7.17
N THR A 135 7.84 0.16 -8.14
CA THR A 135 7.39 -0.24 -9.48
C THR A 135 8.53 -0.29 -10.49
N GLU A 136 9.59 0.49 -10.26
CA GLU A 136 10.76 0.56 -11.13
C GLU A 136 12.01 0.90 -10.33
N VAL A 137 13.15 0.35 -10.74
CA VAL A 137 14.47 0.67 -10.20
C VAL A 137 15.36 1.10 -11.36
N GLY A 138 15.71 2.39 -11.37
CA GLY A 138 16.72 2.95 -12.27
C GLY A 138 18.10 3.01 -11.59
N GLU A 139 19.09 3.54 -12.31
CA GLU A 139 20.46 3.66 -11.79
C GLU A 139 20.57 4.59 -10.57
N HIS A 140 19.73 5.65 -10.55
CA HIS A 140 19.77 6.71 -9.53
C HIS A 140 18.40 7.05 -8.96
N TYR A 141 17.38 6.25 -9.26
CA TYR A 141 16.02 6.49 -8.79
C TYR A 141 15.25 5.19 -8.61
N VAL A 142 14.17 5.28 -7.84
CA VAL A 142 13.09 4.30 -7.84
C VAL A 142 11.79 5.01 -8.19
N ARG A 143 10.89 4.34 -8.89
CA ARG A 143 9.49 4.77 -8.96
C ARG A 143 8.68 3.93 -8.00
N ILE A 144 7.73 4.57 -7.34
CA ILE A 144 6.85 3.92 -6.38
C ILE A 144 5.39 4.15 -6.77
N ALA A 145 4.53 3.25 -6.33
CA ALA A 145 3.09 3.41 -6.30
C ALA A 145 2.61 3.24 -4.86
N GLU A 146 1.72 4.13 -4.41
CA GLU A 146 1.21 4.16 -3.05
C GLU A 146 -0.19 4.81 -3.02
N GLN A 147 -0.86 4.66 -1.89
CA GLN A 147 -2.08 5.41 -1.54
C GLN A 147 -1.83 6.12 -0.21
N ASN A 148 -2.60 7.17 0.09
CA ASN A 148 -2.55 7.85 1.39
C ASN A 148 -1.23 8.59 1.63
N VAL A 149 -0.86 9.43 0.64
CA VAL A 149 0.30 10.34 0.65
C VAL A 149 -0.14 11.71 0.13
N GLY A 150 0.33 12.79 0.76
CA GLY A 150 0.07 14.18 0.30
C GLY A 150 -1.33 14.72 0.62
N ASP A 151 -1.90 14.30 1.75
CA ASP A 151 -3.12 14.92 2.31
C ASP A 151 -2.85 16.25 3.01
#